data_AF-A0A5A8C7L2-F1
#
_entry.id   AF-A0A5A8C7L2-F1
#
_cell.length_a   1.000
_cell.length_b   1.000
_cell.length_c   1.000
_cell.angle_alpha   90.00
_cell.angle_beta   90.00
_cell.angle_gamma   90.00
#
_symmetry.space_group_name_H-M   'P 1'
#
loop_
_entity.id
_entity.type
_entity.pdbx_description
1 polymer ?
#
loop_
_entity_poly.entity_id
_entity_poly.type
_entity_poly.pdbx_seq_one_letter_code
_entity_poly.pdbx_strand_id
1 'polypeptide(L)'
;MATTYQTPDAKKEEFRKYLEKAGVIDSMTKVLVGLYEEPERPPNAVEYIKRYLGSAAGTDVEALRAENERLREENDALAAENDALRAELEAAHGEGGMDEEA
;
A
#
# COMPACT_ATOMS: atom_id res chain seq x y z
N MET A 1 6.80 28.99 -38.12
CA MET A 1 6.52 27.90 -37.16
C MET A 1 6.91 26.59 -37.83
N ALA A 2 7.98 25.95 -37.37
CA ALA A 2 8.44 24.69 -37.97
C ALA A 2 7.55 23.56 -37.46
N THR A 3 6.72 23.00 -38.33
CA THR A 3 5.99 21.76 -38.06
C THR A 3 7.02 20.63 -37.93
N THR A 4 7.30 20.20 -36.71
CA THR A 4 8.20 19.08 -36.45
C THR A 4 7.56 17.82 -37.02
N TYR A 5 8.01 17.38 -38.20
CA TYR A 5 7.65 16.08 -38.75
C TYR A 5 8.28 14.99 -37.87
N GLN A 6 7.55 14.53 -36.85
CA GLN A 6 7.95 13.33 -36.13
C GLN A 6 7.80 12.13 -37.06
N THR A 7 8.89 11.41 -37.27
CA THR A 7 8.87 10.13 -37.99
C THR A 7 8.00 9.12 -37.22
N PRO A 8 7.45 8.11 -37.90
CA PRO A 8 6.69 7.04 -37.25
C PRO A 8 7.45 6.38 -36.08
N ASP A 9 8.78 6.28 -36.20
CA ASP A 9 9.64 5.73 -35.16
C ASP A 9 9.77 6.64 -33.93
N ALA A 10 9.86 7.96 -34.12
CA ALA A 10 9.89 8.92 -33.01
C ALA A 10 8.60 8.85 -32.17
N LYS A 11 7.44 8.74 -32.83
CA LYS A 11 6.15 8.57 -32.13
C LYS A 11 6.05 7.28 -31.35
N LYS A 12 6.57 6.17 -31.90
CA LYS A 12 6.62 4.88 -31.19
C LYS A 12 7.52 4.94 -29.96
N GLU A 13 8.67 5.60 -30.07
CA GLU A 13 9.60 5.74 -28.96
C GLU A 13 9.02 6.62 -27.84
N GLU A 14 8.39 7.74 -28.20
CA GLU A 14 7.71 8.61 -27.24
C GLU A 14 6.59 7.87 -26.50
N PHE A 15 5.80 7.07 -27.22
CA PHE A 15 4.75 6.24 -26.61
C PHE A 15 5.33 5.19 -25.65
N ARG A 16 6.44 4.53 -26.01
CA ARG A 16 7.12 3.59 -25.10
C ARG A 16 7.60 4.28 -23.83
N LYS A 17 8.26 5.44 -23.96
CA LYS A 17 8.73 6.24 -22.81
C LYS A 17 7.56 6.68 -21.92
N TYR A 18 6.44 7.03 -22.52
CA TYR A 18 5.22 7.36 -21.76
C TYR A 18 4.74 6.17 -20.94
N LEU A 19 4.61 4.98 -21.54
CA LEU A 19 4.17 3.77 -20.83
C LEU A 19 5.12 3.38 -19.70
N GLU A 20 6.43 3.52 -19.92
CA GLU A 20 7.46 3.25 -18.91
C GLU A 20 7.37 4.27 -17.76
N LYS A 21 7.33 5.57 -18.08
CA LYS A 21 7.22 6.64 -17.07
C LYS A 21 5.91 6.57 -16.27
N ALA A 22 4.82 6.14 -16.90
CA ALA A 22 3.52 5.97 -16.26
C ALA A 22 3.40 4.65 -15.46
N GLY A 23 4.45 3.82 -15.43
CA GLY A 23 4.46 2.55 -14.67
C GLY A 23 3.63 1.43 -15.28
N VAL A 24 3.09 1.61 -16.50
CA VAL A 24 2.25 0.60 -17.18
C VAL A 24 3.06 -0.67 -17.47
N ILE A 25 4.31 -0.51 -17.90
CA ILE A 25 5.21 -1.64 -18.21
C ILE A 25 5.52 -2.45 -16.94
N ASP A 26 5.80 -1.79 -15.83
CA ASP A 26 6.08 -2.45 -14.54
C ASP A 26 4.85 -3.21 -14.02
N SER A 27 3.68 -2.59 -14.06
CA SER A 27 2.41 -3.22 -13.67
C SER A 27 2.09 -4.46 -14.52
N MET A 28 2.20 -4.36 -15.85
CA MET A 28 2.01 -5.51 -16.74
C MET A 28 3.04 -6.62 -16.46
N THR A 29 4.29 -6.26 -16.17
CA THR A 29 5.36 -7.21 -15.86
C THR A 29 5.05 -7.97 -14.57
N LYS A 30 4.63 -7.28 -13.51
CA LYS A 30 4.25 -7.92 -12.23
C LYS A 30 3.11 -8.92 -12.38
N VAL A 31 2.07 -8.59 -13.16
CA VAL A 31 0.95 -9.53 -13.41
C VAL A 31 1.43 -10.78 -14.17
N LEU A 32 2.31 -10.62 -15.15
CA LEU A 32 2.87 -11.75 -15.91
C LEU A 32 3.80 -12.62 -15.07
N VAL A 33 4.62 -12.02 -14.19
CA VAL A 33 5.46 -12.76 -13.24
C VAL A 33 4.59 -13.56 -12.28
N GLY A 34 3.55 -12.95 -11.69
CA GLY A 34 2.62 -13.67 -10.81
C GLY A 34 1.91 -14.84 -11.50
N LEU A 35 1.54 -14.68 -12.79
CA LEU A 35 0.97 -15.78 -13.57
C LEU A 35 2.00 -16.89 -13.86
N TYR A 36 3.29 -16.54 -13.99
CA TYR A 36 4.35 -17.51 -14.20
C TYR A 36 4.69 -18.29 -12.92
N GLU A 37 4.63 -17.64 -11.77
CA GLU A 37 4.94 -18.19 -10.46
C GLU A 37 3.81 -19.02 -9.85
N GLU A 38 2.59 -18.93 -10.37
CA GLU A 38 1.44 -19.70 -9.87
C GLU A 38 1.69 -21.22 -9.97
N PRO A 39 1.76 -21.96 -8.84
CA PRO A 39 1.96 -23.40 -8.82
C PRO A 39 0.89 -24.16 -9.61
N GLU A 40 -0.35 -23.67 -9.61
CA GLU A 40 -1.43 -24.20 -10.45
C GLU A 40 -1.80 -23.18 -11.52
N ARG A 41 -1.34 -23.43 -12.75
CA ARG A 41 -1.65 -22.54 -13.87
C ARG A 41 -3.17 -22.43 -14.04
N PRO A 42 -3.74 -21.21 -13.98
CA PRO A 42 -5.16 -21.05 -14.13
C PRO A 42 -5.59 -21.53 -15.52
N PRO A 43 -6.72 -22.25 -15.63
CA PRO A 43 -7.21 -22.78 -16.91
C PRO A 43 -7.54 -21.68 -17.92
N ASN A 44 -7.72 -20.43 -17.46
CA ASN A 44 -7.93 -19.27 -18.29
C ASN A 44 -6.99 -18.11 -17.89
N ALA A 45 -5.83 -18.04 -18.55
CA ALA A 45 -4.84 -16.97 -18.35
C ALA A 45 -5.39 -15.58 -18.66
N VAL A 46 -6.32 -15.44 -19.62
CA VAL A 46 -6.90 -14.15 -19.99
C VAL A 46 -7.76 -13.60 -18.85
N GLU A 47 -8.54 -14.45 -18.18
CA GLU A 47 -9.33 -14.03 -17.01
C GLU A 47 -8.45 -13.66 -15.81
N TYR A 48 -7.35 -14.39 -15.59
CA TYR A 48 -6.35 -14.00 -14.59
C TYR A 48 -5.82 -12.58 -14.87
N ILE A 49 -5.35 -12.34 -16.09
CA ILE A 49 -4.82 -11.02 -16.49
C ILE A 49 -5.87 -9.93 -16.29
N LYS A 50 -7.13 -10.14 -16.72
CA LYS A 50 -8.21 -9.15 -16.52
C LYS A 50 -8.46 -8.82 -15.05
N ARG A 51 -8.53 -9.84 -14.20
CA ARG A 51 -8.77 -9.67 -12.75
C ARG A 51 -7.63 -8.89 -12.11
N TYR A 52 -6.38 -9.28 -12.38
CA TYR A 52 -5.22 -8.73 -11.71
C TYR A 52 -4.77 -7.38 -12.29
N LEU A 53 -4.94 -7.10 -13.59
CA LEU A 53 -4.79 -5.73 -14.12
C LEU A 53 -5.92 -4.81 -13.68
N GLY A 54 -7.15 -5.32 -13.58
CA GLY A 54 -8.30 -4.56 -13.09
C GLY A 54 -8.15 -4.14 -11.63
N SER A 55 -7.51 -4.99 -10.80
CA SER A 55 -7.17 -4.64 -9.41
C SER A 55 -5.87 -3.83 -9.28
N ALA A 56 -4.85 -4.13 -10.09
CA ALA A 56 -3.56 -3.45 -10.03
C ALA A 56 -3.62 -1.99 -10.50
N ALA A 57 -4.64 -1.59 -11.25
CA ALA A 57 -4.82 -0.21 -11.70
C ALA A 57 -5.09 0.80 -10.56
N GLY A 58 -5.34 0.36 -9.32
CA GLY A 58 -5.69 1.27 -8.22
C GLY A 58 -5.17 0.91 -6.84
N THR A 59 -4.33 -0.11 -6.71
CA THR A 59 -3.84 -0.57 -5.39
C THR A 59 -2.33 -0.49 -5.36
N ASP A 60 -1.82 0.63 -4.84
CA ASP A 60 -0.41 0.78 -4.48
C ASP A 60 -0.14 -0.03 -3.20
N VAL A 61 0.24 -1.30 -3.40
CA VAL A 61 0.47 -2.26 -2.33
C VAL A 61 1.62 -1.81 -1.41
N GLU A 62 2.59 -1.06 -1.93
CA GLU A 62 3.72 -0.54 -1.15
C GLU A 62 3.27 0.62 -0.27
N ALA A 63 2.48 1.56 -0.80
CA ALA A 63 1.87 2.62 0.00
C ALA A 63 0.94 2.06 1.08
N LEU A 64 0.12 1.05 0.74
CA LEU A 64 -0.75 0.39 1.71
C LEU A 64 0.02 -0.34 2.81
N ARG A 65 1.16 -0.95 2.48
CA ARG A 65 2.03 -1.60 3.49
C ARG A 65 2.65 -0.57 4.42
N ALA A 66 3.18 0.52 3.88
CA ALA A 66 3.76 1.61 4.66
C ALA A 66 2.72 2.27 5.58
N GLU A 67 1.50 2.46 5.08
CA GLU A 67 0.40 2.99 5.89
C GLU A 67 -0.02 2.01 6.99
N ASN A 68 -0.05 0.71 6.71
CA ASN A 68 -0.36 -0.31 7.72
C ASN A 68 0.68 -0.35 8.84
N GLU A 69 1.97 -0.23 8.49
CA GLU A 69 3.07 -0.20 9.45
C GLU A 69 2.98 1.05 10.33
N ARG A 70 2.79 2.23 9.73
CA ARG A 70 2.58 3.48 10.47
C ARG A 70 1.38 3.41 11.43
N LEU A 71 0.26 2.87 10.98
CA LEU A 71 -0.94 2.72 11.82
C LEU A 71 -0.73 1.75 12.97
N ARG A 72 0.10 0.71 12.80
CA ARG A 72 0.46 -0.21 13.89
C ARG A 72 1.32 0.47 14.94
N GLU A 73 2.35 1.21 14.52
CA GLU A 73 3.20 1.97 15.44
C GLU A 73 2.40 2.99 16.24
N GLU A 74 1.47 3.69 15.61
CA GLU A 74 0.57 4.64 16.28
C GLU A 74 -0.37 3.94 17.27
N ASN A 75 -0.90 2.76 16.90
CA ASN A 75 -1.75 1.99 17.79
C ASN A 75 -1.01 1.50 19.03
N ASP A 76 0.21 0.98 18.85
CA ASP A 76 1.05 0.49 19.94
C ASP A 76 1.43 1.63 20.90
N ALA A 77 1.75 2.81 20.37
CA ALA A 77 2.04 4.00 21.16
C ALA A 77 0.82 4.46 21.98
N LEU A 78 -0.35 4.54 21.33
CA LEU A 78 -1.60 4.93 22.01
C LEU A 78 -2.03 3.91 23.05
N ALA A 79 -1.82 2.62 22.81
CA ALA A 79 -2.10 1.55 23.77
C ALA A 79 -1.21 1.70 25.01
N ALA A 80 0.09 1.92 24.83
CA ALA A 80 1.03 2.14 25.94
C ALA A 80 0.67 3.40 26.76
N GLU A 81 0.28 4.49 26.09
CA GLU A 81 -0.19 5.70 26.77
C GLU A 81 -1.49 5.45 27.56
N ASN A 82 -2.43 4.70 26.99
CA ASN A 82 -3.68 4.34 27.67
C ASN A 82 -3.41 3.52 28.94
N ASP A 83 -2.51 2.54 28.84
CA ASP A 83 -2.14 1.69 29.97
C ASP A 83 -1.44 2.50 31.07
N ALA A 84 -0.55 3.43 30.70
CA ALA A 84 0.11 4.32 31.65
C ALA A 84 -0.89 5.22 32.39
N LEU A 85 -1.80 5.87 31.65
CA LEU A 85 -2.83 6.74 32.23
C LEU A 85 -3.81 5.98 33.13
N ARG A 86 -4.16 4.74 32.77
CA ARG A 86 -4.99 3.87 33.62
C ARG A 86 -4.27 3.51 34.92
N ALA A 87 -2.99 3.18 34.85
CA ALA A 87 -2.20 2.91 36.05
C ALA A 87 -2.08 4.14 36.97
N GLU A 88 -1.91 5.33 36.39
CA GLU A 88 -1.85 6.59 37.13
C GLU A 88 -3.20 6.94 37.79
N LEU A 89 -4.32 6.70 37.09
CA LEU A 89 -5.67 6.84 37.64
C LEU A 89 -5.95 5.87 38.79
N GLU A 90 -5.53 4.60 38.67
CA GLU A 90 -5.65 3.64 39.76
C GLU A 90 -4.78 4.01 40.97
N ALA A 91 -3.56 4.48 40.74
CA ALA A 91 -2.69 4.96 41.82
C ALA A 91 -3.30 6.18 42.54
N ALA A 92 -3.79 7.17 41.78
CA ALA A 92 -4.43 8.37 42.34
C ALA A 92 -5.74 8.06 43.09
N HIS A 93 -6.52 7.06 42.63
CA HIS A 93 -7.71 6.60 43.35
C HIS A 93 -7.39 5.70 44.56
N GLY A 94 -6.25 5.03 44.58
CA GLY A 94 -5.76 4.25 45.73
C GLY A 94 -5.28 5.11 46.90
N GLU A 95 -4.75 6.30 46.64
CA GLU A 95 -4.22 7.21 47.68
C GLU A 95 -5.31 8.08 48.35
N GLY A 96 -6.46 8.29 47.70
CA GLY A 96 -7.55 9.12 48.26
C GLY A 96 -8.49 8.44 49.26
N GLY A 97 -8.28 7.14 49.56
CA GLY A 97 -9.21 6.33 50.37
C GLY A 97 -8.78 6.06 51.82
N MET A 98 -7.66 6.63 52.29
CA MET A 98 -7.11 6.30 53.62
C MET A 98 -7.15 7.43 54.66
N ASP A 99 -7.59 8.65 54.30
CA ASP A 99 -7.50 9.82 55.18
C ASP A 99 -8.84 10.30 55.81
N GLU A 100 -9.88 9.46 55.84
CA GLU A 100 -11.16 9.85 56.48
C GLU A 100 -11.76 8.75 57.37
N GLU A 101 -10.98 8.23 58.34
CA GLU A 101 -11.57 7.61 59.54
C GLU A 101 -10.58 7.62 60.73
N ALA A 102 -10.59 8.71 61.52
CA ALA A 102 -10.08 8.76 62.90
C ALA A 102 -10.78 9.87 63.69
#